data_AF-O68953-F1
#
_entry.id   AF-O68953-F1
#
_cell.length_a   1.000
_cell.length_b   1.000
_cell.length_c   1.000
_cell.angle_alpha   90.00
_cell.angle_beta   90.00
_cell.angle_gamma   90.00
#
_symmetry.space_group_name_H-M   'P 1'
#
loop_
_entity.id
_entity.type
_entity.pdbx_description
1 polymer ?
#
loop_
_entity_poly.entity_id
_entity_poly.type
_entity_poly.pdbx_seq_one_letter_code
_entity_poly.pdbx_strand_id
1 'polypeptide(L)'
;GGVLKDTIQMIHGPLGCAYDTWHTKRYPTDNGHFNMKYVWSTDMKESHVVFGGEKRLEKSMHEAFDEMPDIKRMIVYTTCPTALIGDDIKAVAKKVMKDRPDVDVFTVECPGFSGVSQSKGHHVLNIGWINEKVETMEKEITSEYTMNFIGDFNIQGDTQLLQTYWDRLGIQVVAHFTGNGTYDDLRCMHQAQLNVVNCARSSGYIANELKKRYGIPRLDIDSWGFNYMAEGIRKICAFFGIEEKGEELIAEEYAKWKPKLDWYK
;
A
#
# COMPACT_ATOMS: atom_id res chain seq x y z
N GLY A 1 1.16 -2.91 -2.42
CA GLY A 1 0.21 -4.01 -2.70
C GLY A 1 0.08 -4.91 -1.49
N GLY A 2 0.96 -5.90 -1.36
CA GLY A 2 0.88 -6.99 -0.37
C GLY A 2 0.69 -6.64 1.12
N VAL A 3 0.79 -5.37 1.50
CA VAL A 3 0.67 -4.89 2.87
C VAL A 3 -0.76 -4.51 3.25
N LEU A 4 -1.64 -4.25 2.28
CA LEU A 4 -3.01 -3.79 2.55
C LEU A 4 -3.75 -4.77 3.45
N LYS A 5 -4.34 -4.25 4.51
CA LYS A 5 -4.83 -5.06 5.62
C LYS A 5 -6.11 -5.82 5.29
N ASP A 6 -6.91 -5.31 4.37
CA ASP A 6 -8.26 -5.76 4.04
C ASP A 6 -8.37 -6.29 2.59
N THR A 7 -7.27 -6.83 2.05
CA THR A 7 -7.17 -7.16 0.63
C THR A 7 -6.56 -8.54 0.43
N ILE A 8 -7.24 -9.40 -0.33
CA ILE A 8 -6.68 -10.69 -0.77
C ILE A 8 -5.56 -10.44 -1.80
N GLN A 9 -4.39 -11.01 -1.54
CA GLN A 9 -3.19 -10.83 -2.38
C GLN A 9 -2.97 -12.09 -3.24
N MET A 10 -3.74 -12.23 -4.32
CA MET A 10 -3.77 -13.43 -5.15
C MET A 10 -2.56 -13.50 -6.09
N ILE A 11 -1.67 -14.47 -5.88
CA ILE A 11 -0.51 -14.70 -6.73
C ILE A 11 -0.86 -15.72 -7.81
N HIS A 12 -0.93 -15.26 -9.06
CA HIS A 12 -1.24 -16.10 -10.21
C HIS A 12 0.05 -16.73 -10.77
N GLY A 13 0.34 -17.94 -10.30
CA GLY A 13 1.54 -18.67 -10.64
C GLY A 13 1.68 -20.02 -9.95
N PRO A 14 2.82 -20.70 -10.13
CA PRO A 14 3.25 -21.83 -9.30
C PRO A 14 3.43 -21.41 -7.83
N LEU A 15 3.42 -22.39 -6.93
CA LEU A 15 3.39 -22.15 -5.48
C LEU A 15 4.57 -21.33 -4.93
N GLY A 16 5.78 -21.48 -5.49
CA GLY A 16 7.00 -20.91 -4.91
C GLY A 16 6.93 -19.39 -4.68
N CYS A 17 6.48 -18.62 -5.68
CA CYS A 17 6.34 -17.17 -5.56
C CYS A 17 5.42 -16.75 -4.40
N ALA A 18 4.38 -17.54 -4.13
CA ALA A 18 3.49 -17.29 -3.01
C ALA A 18 4.16 -17.66 -1.69
N TYR A 19 4.67 -18.88 -1.59
CA TYR A 19 5.33 -19.39 -0.38
C TYR A 19 6.46 -18.47 0.10
N ASP A 20 7.34 -18.03 -0.79
CA ASP A 20 8.52 -17.20 -0.46
C ASP A 20 8.16 -15.75 -0.05
N THR A 21 6.90 -15.33 -0.20
CA THR A 21 6.41 -14.03 0.28
C THR A 21 5.70 -14.11 1.62
N TRP A 22 5.37 -15.31 2.08
CA TRP A 22 4.64 -15.50 3.33
C TRP A 22 5.57 -15.26 4.53
N HIS A 23 5.27 -14.21 5.31
CA HIS A 23 6.04 -13.76 6.49
C HIS A 23 7.45 -13.20 6.24
N THR A 24 7.91 -13.10 4.99
CA THR A 24 9.26 -12.59 4.67
C THR A 24 9.44 -11.12 5.07
N LYS A 25 8.36 -10.32 5.06
CA LYS A 25 8.33 -8.93 5.54
C LYS A 25 7.30 -8.80 6.66
N ARG A 26 7.66 -8.09 7.73
CA ARG A 26 6.83 -7.96 8.94
C ARG A 26 6.09 -6.63 8.95
N TYR A 27 4.87 -6.63 8.42
CA TYR A 27 4.04 -5.45 8.26
C TYR A 27 2.73 -5.54 9.07
N PRO A 28 2.79 -5.53 10.42
CA PRO A 28 1.62 -5.70 11.27
C PRO A 28 0.45 -4.80 10.88
N THR A 29 -0.76 -5.28 11.12
CA THR A 29 -2.01 -4.51 10.90
C THR A 29 -2.94 -4.61 12.08
N ASP A 30 -3.76 -3.59 12.28
CA ASP A 30 -4.71 -3.51 13.40
C ASP A 30 -5.96 -4.40 13.26
N ASN A 31 -6.16 -5.06 12.11
CA ASN A 31 -7.31 -5.93 11.84
C ASN A 31 -7.02 -7.42 12.07
N GLY A 32 -6.23 -7.73 13.09
CA GLY A 32 -5.85 -9.12 13.39
C GLY A 32 -4.88 -9.73 12.38
N HIS A 33 -4.08 -8.92 11.69
CA HIS A 33 -2.96 -9.35 10.83
C HIS A 33 -3.38 -10.20 9.62
N PHE A 34 -4.53 -9.92 9.02
CA PHE A 34 -5.05 -10.68 7.86
C PHE A 34 -4.00 -10.84 6.75
N ASN A 35 -3.31 -9.76 6.40
CA ASN A 35 -2.26 -9.70 5.36
C ASN A 35 -1.02 -10.57 5.67
N MET A 36 -0.74 -10.87 6.93
CA MET A 36 0.37 -11.75 7.32
C MET A 36 -0.09 -13.19 7.50
N LYS A 37 -1.29 -13.40 8.06
CA LYS A 37 -1.82 -14.74 8.36
C LYS A 37 -2.03 -15.61 7.12
N TYR A 38 -2.37 -15.00 5.99
CA TYR A 38 -2.74 -15.73 4.78
C TYR A 38 -1.84 -15.39 3.60
N VAL A 39 -1.61 -16.40 2.76
CA VAL A 39 -1.03 -16.26 1.44
C VAL A 39 -1.96 -16.93 0.43
N TRP A 40 -2.13 -16.30 -0.73
CA TRP A 40 -3.10 -16.73 -1.73
C TRP A 40 -2.39 -17.04 -3.04
N SER A 41 -2.69 -18.21 -3.61
CA SER A 41 -2.05 -18.66 -4.84
C SER A 41 -3.03 -19.46 -5.69
N THR A 42 -2.90 -19.32 -7.01
CA THR A 42 -3.58 -20.23 -7.93
C THR A 42 -2.94 -21.62 -7.98
N ASP A 43 -1.72 -21.77 -7.44
CA ASP A 43 -0.94 -23.02 -7.42
C ASP A 43 -0.93 -23.74 -8.77
N MET A 44 -0.45 -23.03 -9.80
CA MET A 44 -0.45 -23.55 -11.16
C MET A 44 0.38 -24.82 -11.29
N LYS A 45 -0.27 -25.82 -11.88
CA LYS A 45 0.31 -27.10 -12.33
C LYS A 45 0.68 -27.06 -13.81
N GLU A 46 1.38 -28.08 -14.28
CA GLU A 46 1.83 -28.23 -15.68
C GLU A 46 0.70 -28.03 -16.70
N SER A 47 -0.48 -28.59 -16.45
CA SER A 47 -1.65 -28.42 -17.33
C SER A 47 -2.04 -26.95 -17.55
N HIS A 48 -1.89 -26.09 -16.54
CA HIS A 48 -2.19 -24.66 -16.67
C HIS A 48 -1.13 -23.92 -17.48
N VAL A 49 0.10 -24.42 -17.50
CA VAL A 49 1.15 -23.88 -18.37
C VAL A 49 0.88 -24.26 -19.82
N VAL A 50 0.39 -25.47 -20.07
CA VAL A 50 0.10 -25.96 -21.43
C VAL A 50 -1.18 -25.34 -22.00
N PHE A 51 -2.24 -25.21 -21.20
CA PHE A 51 -3.59 -24.86 -21.67
C PHE A 51 -4.11 -23.50 -21.20
N GLY A 52 -3.32 -22.75 -20.45
CA GLY A 52 -3.71 -21.48 -19.84
C GLY A 52 -4.17 -21.60 -18.39
N GLY A 53 -3.89 -20.55 -17.60
CA GLY A 53 -4.20 -20.47 -16.17
C GLY A 53 -5.50 -19.73 -15.85
N GLU A 54 -6.12 -19.06 -16.82
CA GLU A 54 -7.27 -18.16 -16.61
C GLU A 54 -8.45 -18.81 -15.87
N LYS A 55 -8.87 -20.02 -16.27
CA LYS A 55 -9.98 -20.74 -15.60
C LYS A 55 -9.64 -21.10 -14.15
N ARG A 56 -8.37 -21.41 -13.88
CA ARG A 56 -7.89 -21.68 -12.53
C ARG A 56 -7.87 -20.40 -11.70
N LEU A 57 -7.42 -19.28 -12.28
CA LEU A 57 -7.48 -17.97 -11.64
C LEU A 57 -8.92 -17.60 -11.28
N GLU A 58 -9.85 -17.63 -12.24
CA GLU A 58 -11.27 -17.32 -12.00
C GLU A 58 -11.84 -18.13 -10.85
N LYS A 59 -11.65 -19.46 -10.88
CA LYS A 59 -12.08 -20.37 -9.81
C LYS A 59 -11.46 -19.98 -8.46
N SER A 60 -10.14 -19.78 -8.42
CA SER A 60 -9.43 -19.41 -7.19
C SER A 60 -9.87 -18.05 -6.63
N MET A 61 -10.26 -17.10 -7.49
CA MET A 61 -10.80 -15.81 -7.03
C MET A 61 -12.16 -15.97 -6.36
N HIS A 62 -13.07 -16.77 -6.95
CA HIS A 62 -14.36 -17.07 -6.34
C HIS A 62 -14.19 -17.82 -5.00
N GLU A 63 -13.39 -18.88 -4.97
CA GLU A 63 -13.09 -19.64 -3.75
C GLU A 63 -12.52 -18.72 -2.66
N ALA A 64 -11.60 -17.82 -3.00
CA ALA A 64 -11.02 -16.89 -2.04
C ALA A 64 -12.06 -15.92 -1.42
N PHE A 65 -13.00 -15.42 -2.22
CA PHE A 65 -14.09 -14.58 -1.72
C PHE A 65 -15.17 -15.36 -0.96
N ASP A 66 -15.38 -16.64 -1.27
CA ASP A 66 -16.30 -17.52 -0.55
C ASP A 66 -15.76 -17.88 0.83
N GLU A 67 -14.45 -18.16 0.94
CA GLU A 67 -13.77 -18.49 2.20
C GLU A 67 -13.58 -17.26 3.11
N MET A 68 -13.49 -16.06 2.53
CA MET A 68 -13.31 -14.80 3.27
C MET A 68 -14.42 -13.80 2.93
N PRO A 69 -15.68 -14.07 3.33
CA PRO A 69 -16.84 -13.29 2.90
C PRO A 69 -16.77 -11.81 3.30
N ASP A 70 -16.05 -11.48 4.37
CA ASP A 70 -15.85 -10.10 4.85
C ASP A 70 -14.82 -9.31 4.03
N ILE A 71 -14.01 -9.97 3.20
CA ILE A 71 -13.00 -9.32 2.37
C ILE A 71 -13.55 -9.11 0.96
N LYS A 72 -13.73 -7.84 0.59
CA LYS A 72 -14.34 -7.44 -0.70
C LYS A 72 -13.35 -6.88 -1.71
N ARG A 73 -12.05 -7.01 -1.43
CA ARG A 73 -10.99 -6.38 -2.22
C ARG A 73 -9.91 -7.41 -2.53
N MET A 74 -9.40 -7.38 -3.76
CA MET A 74 -8.34 -8.30 -4.20
C MET A 74 -7.35 -7.60 -5.11
N ILE A 75 -6.07 -7.94 -4.98
CA ILE A 75 -5.04 -7.64 -5.97
C ILE A 75 -4.54 -8.96 -6.55
N VAL A 76 -4.57 -9.09 -7.88
CA VAL A 76 -4.05 -10.23 -8.62
C VAL A 76 -2.69 -9.90 -9.22
N TYR A 77 -1.69 -10.74 -8.98
CA TYR A 77 -0.31 -10.55 -9.43
C TYR A 77 0.08 -11.63 -10.44
N THR A 78 0.56 -11.26 -11.63
CA THR A 78 1.16 -12.23 -12.55
C THR A 78 2.54 -12.69 -12.05
N THR A 79 2.90 -13.92 -12.38
CA THR A 79 4.26 -14.45 -12.22
C THR A 79 4.89 -14.71 -13.60
N CYS A 80 6.12 -15.19 -13.65
CA CYS A 80 6.82 -15.46 -14.91
C CYS A 80 6.01 -16.33 -15.90
N PRO A 81 5.52 -17.53 -15.53
CA PRO A 81 4.83 -18.39 -16.50
C PRO A 81 3.51 -17.79 -17.00
N THR A 82 2.71 -17.15 -16.15
CA THR A 82 1.40 -16.59 -16.56
C THR A 82 1.55 -15.48 -17.57
N ALA A 83 2.59 -14.66 -17.42
CA ALA A 83 2.91 -13.64 -18.42
C ALA A 83 3.44 -14.24 -19.74
N LEU A 84 4.17 -15.36 -19.71
CA LEU A 84 4.71 -16.00 -20.92
C LEU A 84 3.63 -16.72 -21.74
N ILE A 85 2.66 -17.34 -21.08
CA ILE A 85 1.57 -18.06 -21.75
C ILE A 85 0.45 -17.11 -22.21
N GLY A 86 0.49 -15.85 -21.77
CA GLY A 86 -0.41 -14.80 -22.23
C GLY A 86 -1.78 -14.79 -21.56
N ASP A 87 -1.89 -15.27 -20.31
CA ASP A 87 -3.14 -15.21 -19.55
C ASP A 87 -3.61 -13.76 -19.37
N ASP A 88 -4.84 -13.43 -19.78
CA ASP A 88 -5.44 -12.10 -19.63
C ASP A 88 -6.11 -11.96 -18.25
N ILE A 89 -5.31 -11.62 -17.24
CA ILE A 89 -5.81 -11.45 -15.87
C ILE A 89 -6.80 -10.29 -15.73
N LYS A 90 -6.78 -9.30 -16.64
CA LYS A 90 -7.72 -8.17 -16.63
C LYS A 90 -9.10 -8.61 -17.08
N ALA A 91 -9.17 -9.44 -18.13
CA ALA A 91 -10.42 -10.04 -18.57
C ALA A 91 -11.03 -10.93 -17.47
N VAL A 92 -10.22 -11.75 -16.81
CA VAL A 92 -10.67 -12.59 -15.69
C VAL A 92 -11.18 -11.73 -14.52
N ALA A 93 -10.43 -10.70 -14.12
CA ALA A 93 -10.84 -9.80 -13.04
C ALA A 93 -12.16 -9.09 -13.34
N LYS A 94 -12.35 -8.59 -14.57
CA LYS A 94 -13.62 -7.98 -15.01
C LYS A 94 -14.79 -8.95 -14.94
N LYS A 95 -14.58 -10.20 -15.33
CA LYS A 95 -15.60 -11.24 -15.26
C LYS A 95 -16.01 -11.50 -13.80
N VAL A 96 -15.04 -11.69 -12.90
CA VAL A 96 -15.33 -11.91 -11.47
C VAL A 96 -16.05 -10.72 -10.84
N MET A 97 -15.65 -9.48 -11.14
CA MET A 97 -16.37 -8.28 -10.64
C MET A 97 -17.78 -8.14 -11.21
N LYS A 98 -18.02 -8.60 -12.44
CA LYS A 98 -19.37 -8.66 -13.02
C LYS A 98 -20.24 -9.69 -12.28
N ASP A 99 -19.68 -10.85 -11.95
CA ASP A 99 -20.39 -11.93 -11.28
C ASP A 99 -20.56 -11.67 -9.77
N ARG A 100 -19.71 -10.81 -9.18
CA ARG A 100 -19.74 -10.37 -7.78
C ARG A 100 -19.65 -8.83 -7.68
N PRO A 101 -20.77 -8.10 -7.87
CA PRO A 101 -20.75 -6.63 -7.94
C PRO A 101 -20.30 -5.92 -6.65
N ASP A 102 -20.23 -6.63 -5.53
CA ASP A 102 -19.79 -6.11 -4.23
C ASP A 102 -18.26 -6.12 -4.06
N VAL A 103 -17.52 -6.79 -4.96
CA VAL A 103 -16.05 -6.86 -4.89
C VAL A 103 -15.37 -5.93 -5.88
N ASP A 104 -14.17 -5.46 -5.53
CA ASP A 104 -13.28 -4.74 -6.45
C ASP A 104 -11.95 -5.46 -6.56
N VAL A 105 -11.48 -5.61 -7.81
CA VAL A 105 -10.25 -6.31 -8.14
C VAL A 105 -9.31 -5.37 -8.88
N PHE A 106 -8.06 -5.32 -8.44
CA PHE A 106 -6.96 -4.67 -9.16
C PHE A 106 -5.99 -5.74 -9.67
N THR A 107 -5.38 -5.48 -10.83
CA THR A 107 -4.44 -6.42 -11.47
C THR A 107 -3.07 -5.78 -11.61
N VAL A 108 -2.02 -6.57 -11.37
CA VAL A 108 -0.63 -6.13 -11.44
C VAL A 108 0.15 -7.11 -12.32
N GLU A 109 0.52 -6.65 -13.50
CA GLU A 109 1.38 -7.38 -14.43
C GLU A 109 2.86 -7.22 -14.05
N CYS A 110 3.32 -8.01 -13.08
CA CYS A 110 4.66 -7.96 -12.53
C CYS A 110 5.43 -9.29 -12.62
N PRO A 111 5.59 -9.90 -13.82
CA PRO A 111 6.39 -11.11 -13.93
C PRO A 111 7.84 -10.85 -13.54
N GLY A 112 8.50 -11.84 -12.93
CA GLY A 112 9.83 -11.67 -12.33
C GLY A 112 10.94 -11.34 -13.32
N PHE A 113 10.76 -11.65 -14.62
CA PHE A 113 11.69 -11.24 -15.68
C PHE A 113 11.51 -9.78 -16.11
N SER A 114 10.49 -9.06 -15.60
CA SER A 114 10.25 -7.68 -15.97
C SER A 114 11.22 -6.73 -15.26
N GLY A 115 11.97 -5.96 -16.06
CA GLY A 115 13.00 -5.06 -15.54
C GLY A 115 14.20 -5.80 -14.96
N VAL A 116 14.91 -5.16 -14.04
CA VAL A 116 16.20 -5.65 -13.52
C VAL A 116 16.21 -5.80 -11.99
N SER A 117 15.13 -5.42 -11.32
CA SER A 117 14.99 -5.46 -9.86
C SER A 117 13.54 -5.23 -9.44
N GLN A 118 13.28 -5.27 -8.14
CA GLN A 118 11.98 -4.96 -7.52
C GLN A 118 11.42 -3.58 -7.93
N SER A 119 12.29 -2.67 -8.38
CA SER A 119 11.89 -1.33 -8.83
C SER A 119 10.88 -1.36 -9.99
N LYS A 120 10.92 -2.39 -10.86
CA LYS A 120 9.93 -2.49 -11.94
C LYS A 120 8.55 -2.81 -11.38
N GLY A 121 8.45 -3.74 -10.43
CA GLY A 121 7.19 -4.04 -9.74
C GLY A 121 6.62 -2.83 -9.01
N HIS A 122 7.47 -2.04 -8.35
CA HIS A 122 7.05 -0.76 -7.76
C HIS A 122 6.42 0.16 -8.80
N HIS A 123 7.11 0.40 -9.92
CA HIS A 123 6.63 1.27 -10.98
C HIS A 123 5.29 0.79 -11.56
N VAL A 124 5.17 -0.50 -11.88
CA VAL A 124 3.93 -1.08 -12.45
C VAL A 124 2.75 -0.89 -11.51
N LEU A 125 2.90 -1.23 -10.22
CA LEU A 125 1.82 -1.09 -9.25
C LEU A 125 1.38 0.36 -9.10
N ASN A 126 2.33 1.29 -8.95
CA ASN A 126 2.03 2.71 -8.75
C ASN A 126 1.27 3.30 -9.96
N ILE A 127 1.74 3.03 -11.17
CA ILE A 127 1.13 3.57 -12.40
C ILE A 127 -0.20 2.90 -12.71
N GLY A 128 -0.32 1.59 -12.49
CA GLY A 128 -1.61 0.91 -12.62
C GLY A 128 -2.63 1.47 -11.63
N TRP A 129 -2.24 1.65 -10.37
CA TRP A 129 -3.15 2.11 -9.32
C TRP A 129 -3.68 3.54 -9.57
N ILE A 130 -2.80 4.49 -9.89
CA ILE A 130 -3.21 5.87 -10.20
C ILE A 130 -4.08 5.97 -11.46
N ASN A 131 -3.93 5.04 -12.41
CA ASN A 131 -4.72 5.03 -13.64
C ASN A 131 -6.10 4.40 -13.46
N GLU A 132 -6.24 3.41 -12.58
CA GLU A 132 -7.44 2.58 -12.52
C GLU A 132 -8.25 2.75 -11.22
N LYS A 133 -7.64 3.23 -10.12
CA LYS A 133 -8.24 3.15 -8.78
C LYS A 133 -8.32 4.46 -8.01
N VAL A 134 -7.38 5.39 -8.17
CA VAL A 134 -7.52 6.73 -7.56
C VAL A 134 -8.75 7.43 -8.15
N GLU A 135 -9.46 8.22 -7.34
CA GLU A 135 -10.70 8.94 -7.69
C GLU A 135 -11.93 8.04 -7.91
N THR A 136 -11.82 6.74 -7.63
CA THR A 136 -12.96 5.81 -7.75
C THR A 136 -13.78 5.68 -6.47
N MET A 137 -13.41 6.40 -5.40
CA MET A 137 -14.11 6.46 -4.12
C MET A 137 -13.77 7.77 -3.42
N GLU A 138 -14.70 8.26 -2.61
CA GLU A 138 -14.51 9.40 -1.72
C GLU A 138 -14.68 8.92 -0.27
N LYS A 139 -13.88 9.46 0.65
CA LYS A 139 -14.07 9.29 2.10
C LYS A 139 -14.43 10.61 2.76
N GLU A 140 -14.98 10.52 3.96
CA GLU A 140 -15.28 11.68 4.79
C GLU A 140 -13.98 12.37 5.23
N ILE A 141 -13.94 13.70 5.05
CA ILE A 141 -12.85 14.55 5.52
C ILE A 141 -13.26 15.15 6.86
N THR A 142 -12.49 14.85 7.90
CA THR A 142 -12.78 15.19 9.30
C THR A 142 -11.78 16.16 9.91
N SER A 143 -10.73 16.53 9.17
CA SER A 143 -9.74 17.53 9.56
C SER A 143 -9.60 18.62 8.51
N GLU A 144 -9.25 19.83 8.96
CA GLU A 144 -8.80 20.92 8.10
C GLU A 144 -7.46 20.61 7.39
N TYR A 145 -6.67 19.70 7.96
CA TYR A 145 -5.36 19.29 7.45
C TYR A 145 -5.41 17.84 6.98
N THR A 146 -5.23 17.63 5.68
CA THR A 146 -5.27 16.29 5.09
C THR A 146 -3.98 15.95 4.34
N MET A 147 -3.49 14.73 4.52
CA MET A 147 -2.34 14.25 3.77
C MET A 147 -2.45 12.79 3.35
N ASN A 148 -1.73 12.40 2.31
CA ASN A 148 -1.34 11.02 2.09
C ASN A 148 0.04 10.78 2.69
N PHE A 149 0.22 9.66 3.38
CA PHE A 149 1.53 9.21 3.86
C PHE A 149 2.03 8.07 2.97
N ILE A 150 3.03 8.35 2.14
CA ILE A 150 3.39 7.54 0.98
C ILE A 150 4.78 6.92 1.17
N GLY A 151 4.90 5.63 0.88
CA GLY A 151 6.17 4.92 0.94
C GLY A 151 6.58 4.52 2.36
N ASP A 152 5.61 4.30 3.24
CA ASP A 152 5.80 3.60 4.50
C ASP A 152 4.98 2.31 4.48
N PHE A 153 5.56 1.22 4.97
CA PHE A 153 4.99 -0.13 4.85
C PHE A 153 4.63 -0.74 6.21
N ASN A 154 4.64 0.06 7.26
CA ASN A 154 4.41 -0.34 8.64
C ASN A 154 5.32 -1.48 9.08
N ILE A 155 6.60 -1.46 8.66
CA ILE A 155 7.54 -2.50 9.07
C ILE A 155 7.67 -2.44 10.59
N GLN A 156 7.36 -3.54 11.28
CA GLN A 156 7.41 -3.61 12.75
C GLN A 156 6.57 -2.53 13.48
N GLY A 157 5.56 -1.93 12.84
CA GLY A 157 4.71 -0.91 13.46
C GLY A 157 5.15 0.54 13.20
N ASP A 158 6.09 0.80 12.29
CA ASP A 158 6.56 2.16 11.98
C ASP A 158 5.41 3.13 11.65
N THR A 159 4.51 2.77 10.74
CA THR A 159 3.34 3.59 10.40
C THR A 159 2.42 3.80 11.59
N GLN A 160 2.21 2.78 12.44
CA GLN A 160 1.36 2.91 13.63
C GLN A 160 1.95 3.92 14.63
N LEU A 161 3.28 3.94 14.81
CA LEU A 161 3.95 4.96 15.60
C LEU A 161 3.77 6.34 14.96
N LEU A 162 4.04 6.47 13.67
CA LEU A 162 3.93 7.75 12.95
C LEU A 162 2.50 8.30 12.97
N GLN A 163 1.50 7.44 12.90
CA GLN A 163 0.09 7.83 13.04
C GLN A 163 -0.17 8.58 14.35
N THR A 164 0.47 8.19 15.46
CA THR A 164 0.31 8.89 16.74
C THR A 164 0.79 10.35 16.68
N TYR A 165 1.77 10.66 15.83
CA TYR A 165 2.22 12.04 15.62
C TYR A 165 1.22 12.83 14.78
N TRP A 166 0.67 12.22 13.74
CA TRP A 166 -0.34 12.85 12.89
C TRP A 166 -1.63 13.14 13.65
N ASP A 167 -2.10 12.20 14.47
CA ASP A 167 -3.26 12.38 15.35
C ASP A 167 -3.06 13.56 16.31
N ARG A 168 -1.88 13.65 16.94
CA ARG A 168 -1.53 14.74 17.87
C ARG A 168 -1.45 16.11 17.19
N LEU A 169 -1.06 16.16 15.92
CA LEU A 169 -1.06 17.38 15.12
C LEU A 169 -2.44 17.73 14.55
N GLY A 170 -3.43 16.83 14.70
CA GLY A 170 -4.76 16.97 14.12
C GLY A 170 -4.77 16.79 12.61
N ILE A 171 -3.80 16.06 12.03
CA ILE A 171 -3.71 15.83 10.58
C ILE A 171 -4.40 14.51 10.26
N GLN A 172 -5.43 14.56 9.40
CA GLN A 172 -6.06 13.36 8.88
C GLN A 172 -5.20 12.76 7.78
N VAL A 173 -4.76 11.52 7.98
CA VAL A 173 -4.17 10.73 6.90
C VAL A 173 -5.28 10.14 6.05
N VAL A 174 -5.44 10.65 4.83
CA VAL A 174 -6.41 10.17 3.84
C VAL A 174 -6.09 8.72 3.48
N ALA A 175 -4.82 8.46 3.14
CA ALA A 175 -4.30 7.13 2.86
C ALA A 175 -2.86 6.95 3.36
N HIS A 176 -2.61 5.81 4.00
CA HIS A 176 -1.27 5.25 4.15
C HIS A 176 -0.98 4.37 2.94
N PHE A 177 -0.02 4.76 2.09
CA PHE A 177 0.40 3.98 0.93
C PHE A 177 1.73 3.27 1.23
N THR A 178 1.75 2.03 1.77
CA THR A 178 0.60 1.13 2.00
C THR A 178 0.54 0.50 3.40
N GLY A 179 1.40 0.93 4.34
CA GLY A 179 1.50 0.38 5.69
C GLY A 179 0.20 0.54 6.50
N ASN A 180 -0.37 -0.55 7.00
CA ASN A 180 -1.64 -0.56 7.74
C ASN A 180 -2.84 0.13 7.00
N GLY A 181 -2.70 0.39 5.70
CA GLY A 181 -3.72 1.02 4.87
C GLY A 181 -4.79 0.03 4.41
N THR A 182 -5.95 0.57 4.03
CA THR A 182 -7.05 -0.16 3.41
C THR A 182 -7.06 0.07 1.90
N TYR A 183 -7.56 -0.90 1.14
CA TYR A 183 -7.71 -0.74 -0.31
C TYR A 183 -8.50 0.52 -0.68
N ASP A 184 -9.57 0.78 0.06
CA ASP A 184 -10.48 1.87 -0.24
C ASP A 184 -9.90 3.24 0.13
N ASP A 185 -9.13 3.37 1.22
CA ASP A 185 -8.39 4.61 1.51
C ASP A 185 -7.45 4.99 0.36
N LEU A 186 -6.80 4.00 -0.25
CA LEU A 186 -5.90 4.24 -1.38
C LEU A 186 -6.62 4.74 -2.65
N ARG A 187 -7.93 4.51 -2.78
CA ARG A 187 -8.75 5.05 -3.88
C ARG A 187 -9.05 6.53 -3.68
N CYS A 188 -9.06 6.97 -2.42
CA CYS A 188 -9.35 8.34 -1.98
C CYS A 188 -8.13 9.28 -2.00
N MET A 189 -6.95 8.83 -2.46
CA MET A 189 -5.70 9.60 -2.38
C MET A 189 -5.75 10.99 -3.04
N HIS A 190 -6.68 11.22 -3.98
CA HIS A 190 -6.88 12.53 -4.62
C HIS A 190 -7.47 13.60 -3.68
N GLN A 191 -8.02 13.21 -2.52
CA GLN A 191 -8.63 14.14 -1.55
C GLN A 191 -7.63 14.81 -0.61
N ALA A 192 -6.36 14.40 -0.61
CA ALA A 192 -5.35 14.97 0.28
C ALA A 192 -4.84 16.34 -0.18
N GLN A 193 -4.50 17.22 0.75
CA GLN A 193 -3.84 18.51 0.46
C GLN A 193 -2.31 18.36 0.28
N LEU A 194 -1.70 17.32 0.86
CA LEU A 194 -0.26 17.09 0.81
C LEU A 194 0.07 15.60 0.60
N ASN A 195 1.08 15.31 -0.22
CA ASN A 195 1.70 14.00 -0.31
C ASN A 195 3.03 14.02 0.45
N VAL A 196 3.07 13.38 1.62
CA VAL A 196 4.30 13.17 2.40
C VAL A 196 4.92 11.84 1.99
N VAL A 197 6.17 11.86 1.51
CA VAL A 197 6.84 10.68 0.96
C VAL A 197 8.02 10.29 1.83
N ASN A 198 8.01 9.06 2.35
CA ASN A 198 9.12 8.46 3.11
C ASN A 198 10.04 7.68 2.15
N CYS A 199 9.59 6.55 1.60
CA CYS A 199 10.35 5.82 0.58
C CYS A 199 10.12 6.36 -0.84
N ALA A 200 10.97 7.31 -1.26
CA ALA A 200 10.93 7.89 -2.60
C ALA A 200 11.14 6.85 -3.72
N ARG A 201 11.93 5.78 -3.48
CA ARG A 201 12.25 4.78 -4.52
C ARG A 201 11.05 3.91 -4.90
N SER A 202 10.25 3.47 -3.92
CA SER A 202 9.12 2.59 -4.18
C SER A 202 7.87 3.34 -4.60
N SER A 203 7.66 4.54 -4.05
CA SER A 203 6.36 5.20 -4.08
C SER A 203 6.43 6.65 -4.56
N GLY A 204 7.61 7.13 -4.97
CA GLY A 204 7.74 8.45 -5.60
C GLY A 204 6.97 8.57 -6.92
N TYR A 205 6.70 7.46 -7.60
CA TYR A 205 5.92 7.43 -8.85
C TYR A 205 4.48 7.93 -8.64
N ILE A 206 3.75 7.36 -7.66
CA ILE A 206 2.37 7.78 -7.40
C ILE A 206 2.32 9.21 -6.87
N ALA A 207 3.26 9.61 -6.00
CA ALA A 207 3.32 10.98 -5.50
C ALA A 207 3.53 12.00 -6.64
N ASN A 208 4.39 11.68 -7.62
CA ASN A 208 4.61 12.53 -8.79
C ASN A 208 3.36 12.61 -9.68
N GLU A 209 2.66 11.50 -9.89
CA GLU A 209 1.42 11.49 -10.68
C GLU A 209 0.27 12.21 -9.96
N LEU A 210 0.13 12.07 -8.64
CA LEU A 210 -0.84 12.83 -7.85
C LEU A 210 -0.59 14.34 -7.94
N LYS A 211 0.68 14.77 -7.86
CA LYS A 211 1.06 16.17 -8.08
C LYS A 211 0.68 16.64 -9.48
N LYS A 212 0.94 15.83 -10.51
CA LYS A 212 0.69 16.17 -11.91
C LYS A 212 -0.81 16.24 -12.25
N ARG A 213 -1.62 15.31 -11.73
CA ARG A 213 -3.04 15.15 -12.09
C ARG A 213 -3.99 15.95 -11.21
N TYR A 214 -3.69 16.02 -9.92
CA TYR A 214 -4.57 16.61 -8.89
C TYR A 214 -3.97 17.85 -8.23
N GLY A 215 -2.76 18.26 -8.60
CA GLY A 215 -2.09 19.43 -8.03
C GLY A 215 -1.57 19.24 -6.60
N ILE A 216 -1.63 18.03 -6.06
CA ILE A 216 -1.28 17.75 -4.65
C ILE A 216 0.25 17.80 -4.48
N PRO A 217 0.81 18.78 -3.76
CA PRO A 217 2.26 18.93 -3.58
C PRO A 217 2.89 17.69 -2.95
N ARG A 218 4.16 17.47 -3.28
CA ARG A 218 4.99 16.40 -2.71
C ARG A 218 6.00 17.00 -1.74
N LEU A 219 6.15 16.37 -0.59
CA LEU A 219 7.12 16.70 0.45
C LEU A 219 7.82 15.42 0.89
N ASP A 220 9.14 15.34 0.66
CA ASP A 220 9.94 14.19 1.07
C ASP A 220 10.45 14.37 2.50
N ILE A 221 10.34 13.30 3.31
CA ILE A 221 10.86 13.24 4.68
C ILE A 221 11.71 11.99 4.88
N ASP A 222 12.41 11.94 6.01
CA ASP A 222 13.00 10.71 6.54
C ASP A 222 12.49 10.51 7.98
N SER A 223 11.79 9.40 8.21
CA SER A 223 11.25 9.06 9.53
C SER A 223 12.27 8.39 10.45
N TRP A 224 13.48 8.08 9.98
CA TRP A 224 14.46 7.27 10.69
C TRP A 224 15.44 8.12 11.48
N GLY A 225 15.18 8.25 12.78
CA GLY A 225 16.05 8.94 13.73
C GLY A 225 15.47 10.28 14.18
N PHE A 226 15.80 10.66 15.42
CA PHE A 226 15.13 11.76 16.11
C PHE A 226 15.20 13.08 15.32
N ASN A 227 16.39 13.46 14.87
CA ASN A 227 16.59 14.74 14.19
C ASN A 227 15.90 14.78 12.81
N TYR A 228 15.97 13.68 12.05
CA TYR A 228 15.34 13.58 10.73
C TYR A 228 13.82 13.62 10.85
N MET A 229 13.26 12.89 11.81
CA MET A 229 11.81 12.93 12.06
C MET A 229 11.37 14.33 12.52
N ALA A 230 12.14 14.99 13.40
CA ALA A 230 11.85 16.36 13.82
C ALA A 230 11.89 17.35 12.64
N GLU A 231 12.85 17.21 11.73
CA GLU A 231 12.88 17.99 10.48
C GLU A 231 11.66 17.70 9.59
N GLY A 232 11.24 16.43 9.49
CA GLY A 232 10.03 16.03 8.78
C GLY A 232 8.76 16.68 9.36
N ILE A 233 8.59 16.64 10.68
CA ILE A 233 7.47 17.29 11.38
C ILE A 233 7.48 18.80 11.09
N ARG A 234 8.63 19.48 11.23
CA ARG A 234 8.74 20.92 10.93
C ARG A 234 8.29 21.26 9.51
N LYS A 235 8.74 20.48 8.52
CA LYS A 235 8.35 20.68 7.11
C LYS A 235 6.84 20.50 6.89
N ILE A 236 6.24 19.49 7.51
CA ILE A 236 4.80 19.22 7.42
C ILE A 236 3.99 20.33 8.11
N CYS A 237 4.38 20.71 9.34
CA CYS A 237 3.70 21.76 10.08
C CYS A 237 3.81 23.13 9.40
N ALA A 238 4.95 23.45 8.79
CA ALA A 238 5.13 24.67 8.00
C ALA A 238 4.23 24.71 6.75
N PHE A 239 3.96 23.55 6.13
CA PHE A 239 3.01 23.49 5.01
C PHE A 239 1.58 23.84 5.45
N PHE A 240 1.17 23.38 6.63
CA PHE A 240 -0.18 23.60 7.17
C PHE A 240 -0.34 24.86 8.03
N GLY A 241 0.74 25.59 8.32
CA GLY A 241 0.71 26.77 9.20
C GLY A 241 0.43 26.44 10.67
N ILE A 242 0.95 25.29 11.15
CA ILE A 242 0.77 24.79 12.52
C ILE A 242 2.12 24.54 13.22
N GLU A 243 3.12 25.37 12.92
CA GLU A 243 4.50 25.23 13.39
C GLU A 243 4.60 25.13 14.92
N GLU A 244 3.80 25.91 15.66
CA GLU A 244 3.78 25.87 17.13
C GLU A 244 3.41 24.49 17.67
N LYS A 245 2.37 23.83 17.10
CA LYS A 245 1.99 22.46 17.46
C LYS A 245 3.11 21.45 17.13
N GLY A 246 3.81 21.69 16.01
CA GLY A 246 4.96 20.89 15.60
C GLY A 246 6.10 20.94 16.60
N GLU A 247 6.50 22.13 17.05
CA GLU A 247 7.56 22.29 18.04
C GLU A 247 7.18 21.74 19.41
N GLU A 248 5.92 21.89 19.85
CA GLU A 248 5.41 21.28 21.08
C GLU A 248 5.54 19.75 21.05
N LEU A 249 5.05 19.11 19.97
CA LEU A 249 5.20 17.66 19.76
C LEU A 249 6.67 17.21 19.79
N ILE A 250 7.55 17.93 19.08
CA ILE A 250 8.98 17.61 19.02
C ILE A 250 9.61 17.72 20.42
N ALA A 251 9.30 18.78 21.17
CA ALA A 251 9.84 18.99 22.51
C ALA A 251 9.41 17.89 23.48
N GLU A 252 8.14 17.48 23.45
CA GLU A 252 7.63 16.40 24.29
C GLU A 252 8.26 15.04 23.96
N GLU A 253 8.34 14.67 22.68
CA GLU A 253 8.99 13.42 22.27
C GLU A 253 10.49 13.46 22.58
N TYR A 254 11.15 14.62 22.43
CA TYR A 254 12.55 14.76 22.84
C TYR A 254 12.72 14.49 24.33
N ALA A 255 11.94 15.16 25.18
CA ALA A 255 12.02 14.99 26.62
C ALA A 255 11.79 13.54 27.06
N LYS A 256 10.83 12.86 26.44
CA LYS A 256 10.50 11.45 26.68
C LYS A 256 11.65 10.50 26.34
N TRP A 257 12.30 10.69 25.20
CA TRP A 257 13.32 9.76 24.69
C TRP A 257 14.76 10.14 25.05
N LYS A 258 15.01 11.38 25.44
CA LYS A 258 16.34 11.92 25.76
C LYS A 258 17.15 11.03 26.72
N PRO A 259 16.61 10.52 27.85
CA PRO A 259 17.39 9.67 28.75
C PRO A 259 17.88 8.38 28.08
N LYS A 260 17.07 7.78 27.19
CA LYS A 260 17.45 6.59 26.44
C LYS A 260 18.48 6.93 25.35
N LEU A 261 18.29 8.03 24.64
CA LEU A 261 19.24 8.51 23.63
C LEU A 261 20.61 8.81 24.23
N ASP A 262 20.66 9.38 25.43
CA ASP A 262 21.91 9.63 26.16
C ASP A 262 22.58 8.32 26.59
N TRP A 263 21.79 7.31 26.99
CA TRP A 263 22.33 6.00 27.35
C TRP A 263 22.95 5.25 26.16
N TYR A 264 22.40 5.42 24.95
CA TYR A 264 22.95 4.80 23.74
C TYR A 264 24.24 5.48 23.22
N LYS A 265 24.54 6.71 23.65
CA LYS A 265 25.72 7.48 23.22
C LYS A 265 26.93 7.18 24.10
#